data_AF-A0A1Y4DHQ1-F1
#
_entry.id   AF-A0A1Y4DHQ1-F1
#
_cell.length_a   1.000
_cell.length_b   1.000
_cell.length_c   1.000
_cell.angle_alpha   90.00
_cell.angle_beta   90.00
_cell.angle_gamma   90.00
#
_symmetry.space_group_name_H-M   'P 1'
#
loop_
_entity.id
_entity.type
_entity.pdbx_description
1 polymer ?
#
loop_
_entity_poly.entity_id
_entity_poly.type
_entity_poly.pdbx_seq_one_letter_code
_entity_poly.pdbx_strand_id
1 'polypeptide(L)'
;MEWEQAGAMSSGTSSAPNRKRGGKRRGCLVVVAVVVLIAIIGSISRCANSAPEKLSWPTSGLATMLPDPPTEYGSVNINSDESFSVTFEKCSSDAFADYQAACVEMGYTVDADQMSSSYAAYNSEGYYLRLSYLESSERLDVYLDAPVELEQITWPTSGPGALVPAPASLRGKITTDSSSQLSVTIGDTDTAAMQAYVDACMAAGFTVDYSKGDTSFSADDAAGNSVSITYKGFNTIGITVKAADEAASSAEDAATPADATTADAADTPAAPEAPASDGGTSDIHATMDAYEAFMDEYIAFMTKYRDEGNPVSMLADYTSMMARYSEFANQIDGMDESSMSAEDWAYYLEVVNRVNQKLINASLS
;
A
#
# COMPACT_ATOMS: atom_id res chain seq x y z
N MET A 1 7.29 -53.73 -37.89
CA MET A 1 6.06 -54.38 -38.38
C MET A 1 4.96 -53.40 -38.06
N GLU A 2 4.64 -52.50 -39.00
CA GLU A 2 3.68 -52.75 -40.10
C GLU A 2 2.24 -52.73 -39.58
N TRP A 3 1.25 -52.06 -40.18
CA TRP A 3 1.20 -51.01 -41.22
C TRP A 3 -0.20 -50.33 -41.12
N GLU A 4 -0.41 -49.24 -41.87
CA GLU A 4 -1.59 -48.88 -42.72
C GLU A 4 -2.90 -49.72 -42.63
N GLN A 5 -4.12 -49.31 -43.02
CA GLN A 5 -4.82 -48.12 -43.59
C GLN A 5 -6.34 -48.49 -43.50
N ALA A 6 -7.36 -47.77 -43.99
CA ALA A 6 -7.76 -46.35 -43.98
C ALA A 6 -9.21 -46.24 -44.52
N GLY A 7 -9.87 -45.09 -44.33
CA GLY A 7 -11.19 -44.78 -44.92
C GLY A 7 -12.40 -45.08 -44.01
N ALA A 8 -13.57 -44.48 -44.25
CA ALA A 8 -13.95 -43.63 -45.38
C ALA A 8 -14.85 -42.44 -44.97
N MET A 9 -14.92 -41.45 -45.86
CA MET A 9 -15.69 -40.20 -45.71
C MET A 9 -17.21 -40.43 -45.79
N SER A 10 -17.96 -39.53 -45.15
CA SER A 10 -19.31 -39.16 -45.60
C SER A 10 -19.44 -37.64 -45.60
N SER A 11 -19.83 -37.07 -46.73
CA SER A 11 -19.84 -35.64 -47.00
C SER A 11 -21.25 -35.04 -46.84
N GLY A 12 -21.37 -33.99 -46.02
CA GLY A 12 -22.59 -33.20 -45.87
C GLY A 12 -22.27 -31.71 -45.73
N THR A 13 -22.32 -30.98 -46.85
CA THR A 13 -22.01 -29.55 -46.92
C THR A 13 -23.14 -28.67 -46.39
N SER A 14 -22.82 -27.67 -45.57
CA SER A 14 -23.60 -26.42 -45.46
C SER A 14 -22.75 -25.27 -44.92
N SER A 15 -23.05 -24.06 -45.41
CA SER A 15 -22.19 -22.87 -45.40
C SER A 15 -21.62 -22.42 -44.05
N ALA A 16 -20.36 -21.99 -44.07
CA ALA A 16 -19.84 -21.04 -43.09
C ALA A 16 -20.43 -19.63 -43.35
N PRO A 17 -20.45 -18.77 -42.31
CA PRO A 17 -19.68 -17.54 -42.46
C PRO A 17 -18.60 -17.38 -41.38
N ASN A 18 -17.51 -16.75 -41.80
CA ASN A 18 -16.31 -16.47 -41.02
C ASN A 18 -16.58 -15.66 -39.74
N ARG A 19 -16.24 -16.22 -38.56
CA ARG A 19 -15.97 -15.43 -37.34
C ARG A 19 -14.55 -15.70 -36.83
N LYS A 20 -13.87 -14.60 -36.54
CA LYS A 20 -12.42 -14.52 -36.27
C LYS A 20 -12.02 -15.38 -35.08
N ARG A 21 -10.82 -15.99 -35.14
CA ARG A 21 -10.11 -16.53 -33.97
C ARG A 21 -9.92 -15.41 -32.93
N GLY A 22 -10.72 -15.43 -31.87
CA GLY A 22 -10.42 -14.67 -30.66
C GLY A 22 -9.23 -15.31 -29.95
N GLY A 23 -8.05 -14.73 -30.11
CA GLY A 23 -6.87 -15.17 -29.37
C GLY A 23 -7.06 -14.94 -27.87
N LYS A 24 -6.54 -15.85 -27.03
CA LYS A 24 -6.43 -15.65 -25.58
C LYS A 24 -5.73 -14.31 -25.32
N ARG A 25 -6.48 -13.30 -24.89
CA ARG A 25 -5.88 -12.12 -24.26
C ARG A 25 -5.38 -12.59 -22.89
N ARG A 26 -4.07 -12.56 -22.71
CA ARG A 26 -3.44 -12.77 -21.40
C ARG A 26 -3.87 -11.56 -20.56
N GLY A 27 -4.64 -11.81 -19.49
CA GLY A 27 -4.87 -10.77 -18.49
C GLY A 27 -3.52 -10.41 -17.89
N CYS A 28 -3.13 -9.15 -17.99
CA CYS A 28 -1.92 -8.67 -17.34
C CYS A 28 -2.28 -8.45 -15.87
N LEU A 29 -1.84 -9.36 -15.00
CA LEU A 29 -1.82 -9.11 -13.56
C LEU A 29 -0.77 -8.03 -13.32
N VAL A 30 -1.21 -6.76 -13.27
CA VAL A 30 -0.41 -5.67 -12.71
C VAL A 30 -0.84 -5.55 -11.26
N VAL A 31 -0.03 -6.15 -10.38
CA VAL A 31 -0.10 -5.86 -8.95
C VAL A 31 0.47 -4.46 -8.79
N VAL A 32 -0.40 -3.46 -8.59
CA VAL A 32 0.04 -2.12 -8.19
C VAL A 32 0.49 -2.19 -6.73
N ALA A 33 1.74 -2.60 -6.55
CA ALA A 33 2.41 -2.50 -5.28
C ALA A 33 2.70 -1.01 -5.01
N VAL A 34 1.82 -0.36 -4.23
CA VAL A 34 2.07 1.00 -3.72
C VAL A 34 3.26 0.93 -2.76
N VAL A 35 4.43 1.25 -3.27
CA VAL A 35 5.72 1.15 -2.58
C VAL A 35 6.30 2.56 -2.42
N VAL A 36 6.71 2.86 -1.17
CA VAL A 36 7.38 4.07 -0.65
C VAL A 36 6.54 5.35 -0.49
N LEU A 37 6.40 5.84 0.76
CA LEU A 37 6.98 7.14 1.23
C LEU A 37 6.40 7.67 2.58
N ILE A 38 6.38 6.88 3.65
CA ILE A 38 6.39 7.44 5.03
C ILE A 38 7.47 6.74 5.88
N ALA A 39 8.74 6.97 5.51
CA ALA A 39 9.91 6.73 6.36
C ALA A 39 11.19 7.47 5.86
N ILE A 40 11.06 8.67 5.27
CA ILE A 40 12.21 9.59 5.08
C ILE A 40 12.14 10.71 6.12
N ILE A 41 12.09 10.33 7.40
CA ILE A 41 12.39 11.21 8.54
C ILE A 41 13.25 10.39 9.52
N GLY A 42 14.49 10.16 9.10
CA GLY A 42 15.44 9.25 9.77
C GLY A 42 16.66 9.05 8.89
N SER A 43 17.57 10.03 8.89
CA SER A 43 18.89 10.00 8.24
C SER A 43 18.94 9.56 6.76
N ILE A 44 18.63 10.50 5.84
CA ILE A 44 19.38 10.57 4.58
C ILE A 44 19.94 11.98 4.42
N SER A 45 21.15 12.15 4.94
CA SER A 45 22.09 13.19 4.52
C SER A 45 23.45 12.54 4.41
N ARG A 46 23.94 12.39 3.17
CA ARG A 46 25.35 12.20 2.71
C ARG A 46 25.40 11.28 1.47
N CYS A 47 25.27 11.86 0.28
CA CYS A 47 26.15 11.42 -0.82
C CYS A 47 27.19 12.49 -1.09
N ALA A 48 28.38 12.29 -0.53
CA ALA A 48 29.55 13.10 -0.82
C ALA A 48 30.80 12.23 -0.89
N ASN A 49 30.78 11.22 -1.77
CA ASN A 49 31.94 10.39 -2.13
C ASN A 49 32.72 9.83 -0.91
N SER A 50 31.99 9.53 0.16
CA SER A 50 32.50 9.04 1.43
C SER A 50 32.87 7.56 1.30
N ALA A 51 33.92 7.12 2.00
CA ALA A 51 34.02 5.69 2.31
C ALA A 51 32.76 5.26 3.10
N PRO A 52 32.21 4.06 2.86
CA PRO A 52 31.01 3.60 3.53
C PRO A 52 31.22 3.60 5.06
N GLU A 53 30.19 4.04 5.79
CA GLU A 53 30.30 4.25 7.24
C GLU A 53 30.45 2.90 7.95
N LYS A 54 31.37 2.83 8.93
CA LYS A 54 31.57 1.61 9.69
C LYS A 54 30.39 1.41 10.63
N LEU A 55 29.69 0.29 10.44
CA LEU A 55 28.49 -0.05 11.19
C LEU A 55 28.77 -0.15 12.69
N SER A 56 27.92 0.51 13.48
CA SER A 56 27.87 0.38 14.95
C SER A 56 26.65 -0.47 15.32
N TRP A 57 26.83 -1.79 15.45
CA TRP A 57 25.74 -2.71 15.77
C TRP A 57 25.25 -2.54 17.23
N PRO A 58 23.93 -2.47 17.49
CA PRO A 58 23.40 -2.41 18.85
C PRO A 58 23.56 -3.74 19.58
N THR A 59 23.89 -3.69 20.87
CA THR A 59 24.07 -4.88 21.73
C THR A 59 22.84 -5.19 22.60
N SER A 60 21.68 -4.60 22.28
CA SER A 60 20.43 -4.70 23.02
C SER A 60 19.23 -4.41 22.10
N GLY A 61 18.02 -4.77 22.53
CA GLY A 61 16.79 -4.55 21.77
C GLY A 61 16.64 -5.53 20.60
N LEU A 62 15.81 -5.20 19.63
CA LEU A 62 15.45 -6.11 18.53
C LEU A 62 16.67 -6.58 17.70
N ALA A 63 17.74 -5.79 17.63
CA ALA A 63 19.01 -6.16 16.98
C ALA A 63 19.64 -7.46 17.53
N THR A 64 19.34 -7.86 18.77
CA THR A 64 19.84 -9.13 19.34
C THR A 64 19.06 -10.36 18.89
N MET A 65 17.99 -10.19 18.11
CA MET A 65 17.19 -11.27 17.51
C MET A 65 17.45 -11.42 16.01
N LEU A 66 18.57 -10.86 15.54
CA LEU A 66 19.08 -11.01 14.18
C LEU A 66 20.48 -11.65 14.23
N PRO A 67 20.94 -12.26 13.12
CA PRO A 67 22.32 -12.73 13.00
C PRO A 67 23.33 -11.58 13.10
N ASP A 68 24.59 -11.92 13.35
CA ASP A 68 25.70 -10.96 13.23
C ASP A 68 25.71 -10.29 11.84
N PRO A 69 26.08 -8.99 11.74
CA PRO A 69 26.12 -8.28 10.48
C PRO A 69 26.90 -9.00 9.37
N PRO A 70 26.37 -9.08 8.14
CA PRO A 70 27.06 -9.71 7.01
C PRO A 70 28.24 -8.87 6.51
N THR A 71 28.32 -7.59 6.90
CA THR A 71 29.41 -6.67 6.56
C THR A 71 29.71 -5.74 7.74
N GLU A 72 30.90 -5.14 7.77
CA GLU A 72 31.23 -4.06 8.73
C GLU A 72 30.69 -2.67 8.32
N TYR A 73 29.86 -2.58 7.27
CA TYR A 73 29.50 -1.31 6.62
C TYR A 73 27.99 -1.11 6.55
N GLY A 74 27.52 0.07 6.94
CA GLY A 74 26.10 0.39 6.94
C GLY A 74 25.63 1.29 8.07
N SER A 75 24.33 1.52 8.14
CA SER A 75 23.66 2.41 9.09
C SER A 75 22.44 1.76 9.73
N VAL A 76 22.33 1.88 11.05
CA VAL A 76 21.07 1.62 11.77
C VAL A 76 20.17 2.84 11.57
N ASN A 77 19.00 2.61 10.98
CA ASN A 77 18.04 3.65 10.59
C ASN A 77 16.96 3.82 11.67
N ILE A 78 16.51 2.71 12.26
CA ILE A 78 15.51 2.65 13.34
C ILE A 78 15.98 1.66 14.40
N ASN A 79 15.86 2.04 15.67
CA ASN A 79 16.13 1.16 16.81
C ASN A 79 15.20 1.52 17.97
N SER A 80 14.03 0.89 18.03
CA SER A 80 13.09 0.94 19.15
C SER A 80 12.74 -0.48 19.62
N ASP A 81 11.94 -0.57 20.67
CA ASP A 81 11.40 -1.85 21.15
C ASP A 81 10.30 -2.41 20.23
N GLU A 82 9.75 -1.57 19.33
CA GLU A 82 8.66 -1.93 18.40
C GLU A 82 9.14 -2.25 16.97
N SER A 83 10.22 -1.59 16.51
CA SER A 83 10.75 -1.77 15.15
C SER A 83 12.26 -1.49 15.10
N PHE A 84 12.96 -2.26 14.29
CA PHE A 84 14.37 -2.09 13.99
C PHE A 84 14.61 -2.13 12.49
N SER A 85 15.45 -1.22 12.00
CA SER A 85 15.85 -1.17 10.60
C SER A 85 17.33 -0.85 10.46
N VAL A 86 18.01 -1.59 9.61
CA VAL A 86 19.43 -1.40 9.26
C VAL A 86 19.62 -1.57 7.76
N THR A 87 20.48 -0.74 7.18
CA THR A 87 20.97 -0.89 5.82
C THR A 87 22.43 -1.34 5.89
N PHE A 88 22.73 -2.51 5.33
CA PHE A 88 24.11 -2.97 5.11
C PHE A 88 24.57 -2.57 3.70
N GLU A 89 25.79 -2.05 3.62
CA GLU A 89 26.49 -1.71 2.38
C GLU A 89 27.61 -2.73 2.09
N LYS A 90 28.00 -2.87 0.82
CA LYS A 90 28.98 -3.88 0.35
C LYS A 90 28.59 -5.32 0.72
N CYS A 91 27.29 -5.59 0.80
CA CYS A 91 26.76 -6.94 0.97
C CYS A 91 26.74 -7.60 -0.41
N SER A 92 27.52 -8.66 -0.60
CA SER A 92 27.47 -9.45 -1.83
C SER A 92 26.22 -10.33 -1.89
N SER A 93 25.88 -10.86 -3.06
CA SER A 93 24.81 -11.85 -3.23
C SER A 93 24.97 -13.06 -2.32
N ASP A 94 26.21 -13.52 -2.15
CA ASP A 94 26.56 -14.67 -1.32
C ASP A 94 26.39 -14.33 0.17
N ALA A 95 26.81 -13.13 0.59
CA ALA A 95 26.62 -12.66 1.97
C ALA A 95 25.15 -12.43 2.31
N PHE A 96 24.33 -11.99 1.35
CA PHE A 96 22.87 -11.93 1.51
C PHE A 96 22.26 -13.33 1.66
N ALA A 97 22.67 -14.30 0.84
CA ALA A 97 22.19 -15.68 0.93
C ALA A 97 22.57 -16.35 2.27
N ASP A 98 23.80 -16.16 2.74
CA ASP A 98 24.26 -16.63 4.05
C ASP A 98 23.49 -15.96 5.19
N TYR A 99 23.24 -14.64 5.12
CA TYR A 99 22.46 -13.91 6.13
C TYR A 99 20.99 -14.37 6.15
N GLN A 100 20.37 -14.60 4.99
CA GLN A 100 19.03 -15.18 4.90
C GLN A 100 18.99 -16.58 5.54
N ALA A 101 19.98 -17.43 5.28
CA ALA A 101 20.07 -18.75 5.88
C ALA A 101 20.21 -18.68 7.41
N ALA A 102 21.04 -17.76 7.93
CA ALA A 102 21.16 -17.53 9.37
C ALA A 102 19.84 -17.05 10.01
N CYS A 103 19.08 -16.18 9.34
CA CYS A 103 17.73 -15.79 9.78
C CYS A 103 16.77 -17.00 9.82
N VAL A 104 16.81 -17.88 8.82
CA VAL A 104 16.03 -19.13 8.81
C VAL A 104 16.42 -20.04 9.98
N GLU A 105 17.72 -20.16 10.29
CA GLU A 105 18.21 -20.93 11.46
C GLU A 105 17.77 -20.30 12.80
N MET A 106 17.61 -18.98 12.87
CA MET A 106 17.02 -18.28 14.02
C MET A 106 15.48 -18.42 14.12
N GLY A 107 14.86 -19.14 13.17
CA GLY A 107 13.45 -19.54 13.24
C GLY A 107 12.48 -18.65 12.47
N TYR A 108 12.95 -17.62 11.75
CA TYR A 108 12.11 -16.85 10.83
C TYR A 108 11.69 -17.73 9.65
N THR A 109 10.56 -18.41 9.79
CA THR A 109 10.10 -19.52 8.92
C THR A 109 8.58 -19.63 8.80
N VAL A 110 7.82 -18.95 9.66
CA VAL A 110 6.35 -18.94 9.64
C VAL A 110 5.86 -17.94 8.59
N ASP A 111 4.90 -18.35 7.77
CA ASP A 111 4.37 -17.59 6.64
C ASP A 111 5.46 -16.96 5.75
N ALA A 112 6.49 -17.76 5.45
CA ALA A 112 7.64 -17.30 4.68
C ALA A 112 7.30 -17.03 3.21
N ASP A 113 7.59 -15.81 2.76
CA ASP A 113 7.58 -15.39 1.35
C ASP A 113 9.04 -15.17 0.88
N GLN A 114 9.38 -15.67 -0.30
CA GLN A 114 10.72 -15.60 -0.85
C GLN A 114 10.69 -15.27 -2.35
N MET A 115 11.45 -14.25 -2.72
CA MET A 115 11.69 -13.87 -4.11
C MET A 115 13.21 -13.89 -4.38
N SER A 116 13.63 -13.56 -5.60
CA SER A 116 15.05 -13.56 -6.00
C SER A 116 15.92 -12.57 -5.22
N SER A 117 15.30 -11.53 -4.66
CA SER A 117 15.98 -10.38 -4.03
C SER A 117 15.31 -9.95 -2.72
N SER A 118 14.47 -10.81 -2.14
CA SER A 118 13.81 -10.52 -0.86
C SER A 118 13.41 -11.80 -0.14
N TYR A 119 13.29 -11.69 1.18
CA TYR A 119 12.77 -12.73 2.05
C TYR A 119 11.96 -12.07 3.17
N ALA A 120 10.78 -12.59 3.47
CA ALA A 120 9.98 -12.14 4.60
C ALA A 120 9.41 -13.34 5.34
N ALA A 121 9.46 -13.34 6.67
CA ALA A 121 8.91 -14.42 7.48
C ALA A 121 8.73 -13.97 8.93
N TYR A 122 7.82 -14.65 9.63
CA TYR A 122 7.65 -14.55 11.08
C TYR A 122 8.51 -15.60 11.79
N ASN A 123 8.99 -15.29 12.99
CA ASN A 123 9.45 -16.32 13.92
C ASN A 123 8.27 -16.89 14.74
N SER A 124 8.52 -17.90 15.58
CA SER A 124 7.48 -18.53 16.42
C SER A 124 6.86 -17.62 17.49
N GLU A 125 7.48 -16.49 17.79
CA GLU A 125 7.00 -15.50 18.77
C GLU A 125 6.22 -14.35 18.11
N GLY A 126 6.18 -14.31 16.77
CA GLY A 126 5.43 -13.32 15.99
C GLY A 126 6.23 -12.09 15.57
N TYR A 127 7.55 -12.08 15.76
CA TYR A 127 8.41 -11.02 15.20
C TYR A 127 8.50 -11.19 13.68
N TYR A 128 8.34 -10.08 12.95
CA TYR A 128 8.28 -10.08 11.50
C TYR A 128 9.58 -9.57 10.90
N LEU A 129 10.31 -10.45 10.21
CA LEU A 129 11.52 -10.12 9.48
C LEU A 129 11.18 -9.79 8.02
N ARG A 130 11.83 -8.76 7.47
CA ARG A 130 11.90 -8.50 6.03
C ARG A 130 13.33 -8.17 5.60
N LEU A 131 13.82 -8.88 4.61
CA LEU A 131 15.09 -8.66 3.91
C LEU A 131 14.79 -8.16 2.50
N SER A 132 15.50 -7.12 2.06
CA SER A 132 15.44 -6.58 0.70
C SER A 132 16.86 -6.34 0.17
N TYR A 133 17.25 -7.08 -0.86
CA TYR A 133 18.59 -7.01 -1.45
C TYR A 133 18.57 -6.29 -2.80
N LEU A 134 19.45 -5.32 -2.98
CA LEU A 134 19.65 -4.60 -4.24
C LEU A 134 21.06 -4.85 -4.77
N GLU A 135 21.15 -5.82 -5.69
CA GLU A 135 22.40 -6.30 -6.29
C GLU A 135 23.21 -5.18 -6.97
N SER A 136 22.54 -4.24 -7.64
CA SER A 136 23.20 -3.15 -8.38
C SER A 136 23.99 -2.17 -7.50
N SER A 137 23.79 -2.20 -6.18
CA SER A 137 24.48 -1.36 -5.20
C SER A 137 25.07 -2.15 -4.02
N GLU A 138 25.11 -3.49 -4.09
CA GLU A 138 25.57 -4.36 -3.00
C GLU A 138 24.93 -3.99 -1.64
N ARG A 139 23.62 -3.75 -1.65
CA ARG A 139 22.87 -3.20 -0.50
C ARG A 139 21.86 -4.23 0.02
N LEU A 140 21.85 -4.45 1.33
CA LEU A 140 20.84 -5.26 2.01
C LEU A 140 20.13 -4.40 3.07
N ASP A 141 18.84 -4.15 2.87
CA ASP A 141 17.98 -3.56 3.89
C ASP A 141 17.30 -4.66 4.71
N VAL A 142 17.36 -4.52 6.03
CA VAL A 142 16.75 -5.42 7.00
C VAL A 142 15.78 -4.64 7.87
N TYR A 143 14.59 -5.19 8.03
CA TYR A 143 13.54 -4.71 8.92
C TYR A 143 13.12 -5.84 9.85
N LEU A 144 12.94 -5.52 11.13
CA LEU A 144 12.42 -6.43 12.13
C LEU A 144 11.39 -5.69 12.99
N ASP A 145 10.14 -6.09 12.90
CA ASP A 145 9.03 -5.52 13.67
C ASP A 145 8.61 -6.46 14.81
N ALA A 146 8.27 -5.89 15.96
CA ALA A 146 7.76 -6.61 17.11
C ALA A 146 6.32 -7.16 16.86
N PRO A 147 5.92 -8.24 17.55
CA PRO A 147 4.55 -8.75 17.44
C PRO A 147 3.55 -7.68 17.88
N VAL A 148 2.44 -7.55 17.16
CA VAL A 148 1.35 -6.68 17.59
C VAL A 148 0.77 -7.23 18.90
N GLU A 149 0.75 -6.41 19.94
CA GLU A 149 0.05 -6.76 21.19
C GLU A 149 -1.47 -6.86 20.92
N LEU A 150 -2.03 -8.05 21.15
CA LEU A 150 -3.46 -8.35 20.97
C LEU A 150 -4.08 -8.83 22.28
N GLU A 151 -5.17 -8.20 22.68
CA GLU A 151 -5.89 -8.43 23.94
C GLU A 151 -7.27 -9.08 23.70
N GLN A 152 -7.98 -9.43 24.77
CA GLN A 152 -9.38 -9.86 24.66
C GLN A 152 -10.29 -8.65 24.38
N ILE A 153 -10.80 -8.52 23.15
CA ILE A 153 -11.73 -7.45 22.79
C ILE A 153 -13.20 -7.85 23.02
N THR A 154 -14.07 -6.84 23.08
CA THR A 154 -15.52 -6.99 22.88
C THR A 154 -15.84 -6.52 21.47
N TRP A 155 -16.59 -7.30 20.68
CA TRP A 155 -16.97 -6.89 19.33
C TRP A 155 -17.98 -5.73 19.38
N PRO A 156 -17.80 -4.63 18.61
CA PRO A 156 -18.75 -3.53 18.60
C PRO A 156 -20.12 -3.96 18.05
N THR A 157 -21.18 -3.72 18.82
CA THR A 157 -22.58 -4.04 18.43
C THR A 157 -23.34 -2.80 17.96
N SER A 158 -22.63 -1.75 17.55
CA SER A 158 -23.16 -0.48 17.04
C SER A 158 -22.21 0.09 15.99
N GLY A 159 -22.69 1.00 15.14
CA GLY A 159 -21.90 1.56 14.05
C GLY A 159 -21.47 0.48 13.04
N PRO A 160 -20.33 0.67 12.34
CA PRO A 160 -19.87 -0.25 11.30
C PRO A 160 -19.64 -1.68 11.80
N GLY A 161 -19.26 -1.88 13.07
CA GLY A 161 -19.08 -3.21 13.65
C GLY A 161 -20.36 -4.05 13.74
N ALA A 162 -21.54 -3.41 13.74
CA ALA A 162 -22.83 -4.09 13.71
C ALA A 162 -23.26 -4.56 12.32
N LEU A 163 -22.60 -4.09 11.25
CA LEU A 163 -22.94 -4.44 9.86
C LEU A 163 -22.41 -5.83 9.48
N VAL A 164 -21.30 -6.25 10.11
CA VAL A 164 -20.65 -7.54 9.88
C VAL A 164 -20.84 -8.47 11.09
N PRO A 165 -20.81 -9.81 10.91
CA PRO A 165 -20.76 -10.73 12.03
C PRO A 165 -19.47 -10.54 12.86
N ALA A 166 -19.51 -10.95 14.13
CA ALA A 166 -18.31 -11.07 14.94
C ALA A 166 -17.43 -12.24 14.43
N PRO A 167 -16.10 -12.08 14.34
CA PRO A 167 -15.18 -13.17 14.02
C PRO A 167 -15.13 -14.22 15.13
N ALA A 168 -14.68 -15.43 14.79
CA ALA A 168 -14.62 -16.55 15.73
C ALA A 168 -13.60 -16.33 16.86
N SER A 169 -12.49 -15.66 16.56
CA SER A 169 -11.54 -15.16 17.55
C SER A 169 -11.93 -13.74 17.97
N LEU A 170 -11.82 -13.47 19.27
CA LEU A 170 -11.93 -12.13 19.85
C LEU A 170 -10.61 -11.71 20.55
N ARG A 171 -9.48 -12.32 20.18
CA ARG A 171 -8.15 -11.82 20.54
C ARG A 171 -7.70 -10.82 19.48
N GLY A 172 -7.59 -9.55 19.81
CA GLY A 172 -7.40 -8.50 18.83
C GLY A 172 -7.01 -7.13 19.40
N LYS A 173 -6.97 -6.14 18.50
CA LYS A 173 -6.72 -4.73 18.80
C LYS A 173 -7.58 -3.87 17.89
N ILE A 174 -8.53 -3.13 18.46
CA ILE A 174 -9.33 -2.14 17.74
C ILE A 174 -8.47 -0.87 17.63
N THR A 175 -8.24 -0.39 16.40
CA THR A 175 -7.49 0.85 16.13
C THR A 175 -8.40 2.02 15.80
N THR A 176 -9.64 1.75 15.39
CA THR A 176 -10.65 2.77 15.07
C THR A 176 -12.03 2.17 15.34
N ASP A 177 -12.87 2.87 16.09
CA ASP A 177 -14.29 2.58 16.23
C ASP A 177 -15.02 3.93 16.26
N SER A 178 -15.69 4.26 15.16
CA SER A 178 -16.40 5.53 14.95
C SER A 178 -17.75 5.28 14.29
N SER A 179 -18.56 6.33 14.12
CA SER A 179 -19.83 6.22 13.39
C SER A 179 -19.66 5.82 11.93
N SER A 180 -18.49 6.06 11.32
CA SER A 180 -18.24 5.81 9.89
C SER A 180 -17.21 4.72 9.61
N GLN A 181 -16.34 4.34 10.56
CA GLN A 181 -15.33 3.31 10.35
C GLN A 181 -15.04 2.45 11.60
N LEU A 182 -15.00 1.13 11.41
CA LEU A 182 -14.34 0.18 12.30
C LEU A 182 -13.03 -0.28 11.62
N SER A 183 -11.93 -0.28 12.37
CA SER A 183 -10.68 -0.93 11.99
C SER A 183 -10.15 -1.75 13.15
N VAL A 184 -9.94 -3.04 12.93
CA VAL A 184 -9.54 -4.00 13.96
C VAL A 184 -8.55 -5.02 13.39
N THR A 185 -7.58 -5.41 14.20
CA THR A 185 -6.69 -6.56 13.92
C THR A 185 -7.10 -7.71 14.84
N ILE A 186 -7.30 -8.90 14.29
CA ILE A 186 -7.74 -10.11 15.01
C ILE A 186 -6.70 -11.20 14.80
N GLY A 187 -6.17 -11.75 15.90
CA GLY A 187 -5.24 -12.86 15.91
C GLY A 187 -5.94 -14.21 16.06
N ASP A 188 -5.15 -15.27 16.18
CA ASP A 188 -5.60 -16.65 16.34
C ASP A 188 -6.60 -17.07 15.23
N THR A 189 -6.41 -16.51 14.03
CA THR A 189 -7.25 -16.64 12.83
C THR A 189 -6.39 -17.06 11.65
N ASP A 190 -6.30 -18.38 11.42
CA ASP A 190 -5.63 -18.94 10.23
C ASP A 190 -6.40 -18.61 8.93
N THR A 191 -5.84 -19.00 7.78
CA THR A 191 -6.46 -18.73 6.47
C THR A 191 -7.81 -19.44 6.27
N ALA A 192 -8.07 -20.57 6.95
CA ALA A 192 -9.36 -21.24 6.90
C ALA A 192 -10.42 -20.53 7.76
N ALA A 193 -10.02 -20.02 8.92
CA ALA A 193 -10.85 -19.19 9.79
C ALA A 193 -11.15 -17.82 9.13
N MET A 194 -10.17 -17.22 8.44
CA MET A 194 -10.40 -16.04 7.59
C MET A 194 -11.43 -16.36 6.50
N GLN A 195 -11.29 -17.47 5.78
CA GLN A 195 -12.21 -17.80 4.70
C GLN A 195 -13.64 -18.06 5.22
N ALA A 196 -13.79 -18.71 6.37
CA ALA A 196 -15.08 -18.86 7.04
C ALA A 196 -15.68 -17.50 7.45
N TYR A 197 -14.85 -16.53 7.86
CA TYR A 197 -15.28 -15.17 8.18
C TYR A 197 -15.70 -14.38 6.93
N VAL A 198 -14.96 -14.48 5.82
CA VAL A 198 -15.34 -13.93 4.51
C VAL A 198 -16.71 -14.46 4.07
N ASP A 199 -16.93 -15.78 4.16
CA ASP A 199 -18.21 -16.38 3.78
C ASP A 199 -19.36 -15.91 4.68
N ALA A 200 -19.08 -15.64 5.96
CA ALA A 200 -20.05 -15.05 6.89
C ALA A 200 -20.39 -13.58 6.56
N CYS A 201 -19.42 -12.77 6.15
CA CYS A 201 -19.66 -11.41 5.66
C CYS A 201 -20.45 -11.40 4.35
N MET A 202 -20.16 -12.32 3.41
CA MET A 202 -20.98 -12.48 2.20
C MET A 202 -22.42 -12.89 2.54
N ALA A 203 -22.62 -13.78 3.51
CA ALA A 203 -23.95 -14.14 4.00
C ALA A 203 -24.68 -12.99 4.73
N ALA A 204 -23.95 -12.00 5.25
CA ALA A 204 -24.52 -10.78 5.85
C ALA A 204 -24.95 -9.74 4.79
N GLY A 205 -24.53 -9.88 3.52
CA GLY A 205 -24.96 -9.04 2.41
C GLY A 205 -23.82 -8.45 1.57
N PHE A 206 -22.58 -8.51 2.05
CA PHE A 206 -21.39 -7.96 1.37
C PHE A 206 -21.03 -8.80 0.14
N THR A 207 -21.68 -8.50 -0.98
CA THR A 207 -21.65 -9.28 -2.23
C THR A 207 -21.65 -8.42 -3.49
N VAL A 208 -21.75 -7.09 -3.35
CA VAL A 208 -21.63 -6.10 -4.42
C VAL A 208 -20.15 -5.83 -4.67
N ASP A 209 -19.78 -5.68 -5.96
CA ASP A 209 -18.45 -5.30 -6.45
C ASP A 209 -17.26 -5.97 -5.75
N TYR A 210 -17.42 -7.24 -5.40
CA TYR A 210 -16.46 -7.94 -4.57
C TYR A 210 -15.16 -8.31 -5.31
N SER A 211 -14.06 -8.23 -4.59
CA SER A 211 -12.76 -8.80 -4.94
C SER A 211 -12.38 -9.86 -3.92
N LYS A 212 -11.84 -11.00 -4.37
CA LYS A 212 -11.46 -12.13 -3.51
C LYS A 212 -10.20 -12.80 -4.04
N GLY A 213 -9.14 -12.79 -3.23
CA GLY A 213 -7.91 -13.55 -3.42
C GLY A 213 -7.64 -14.47 -2.23
N ASP A 214 -6.47 -15.12 -2.22
CA ASP A 214 -6.12 -16.10 -1.18
C ASP A 214 -5.84 -15.42 0.19
N THR A 215 -5.44 -14.15 0.18
CA THR A 215 -5.07 -13.37 1.38
C THR A 215 -5.87 -12.07 1.53
N SER A 216 -6.85 -11.81 0.65
CA SER A 216 -7.63 -10.57 0.66
C SER A 216 -9.07 -10.77 0.20
N PHE A 217 -9.97 -9.99 0.79
CA PHE A 217 -11.36 -9.86 0.37
C PHE A 217 -11.80 -8.42 0.54
N SER A 218 -12.54 -7.89 -0.43
CA SER A 218 -13.31 -6.65 -0.29
C SER A 218 -14.66 -6.83 -0.94
N ALA A 219 -15.70 -6.20 -0.40
CA ALA A 219 -17.03 -6.19 -0.99
C ALA A 219 -17.87 -5.07 -0.37
N ASP A 220 -18.90 -4.66 -1.11
CA ASP A 220 -19.92 -3.73 -0.63
C ASP A 220 -21.24 -4.47 -0.38
N ASP A 221 -22.08 -3.90 0.48
CA ASP A 221 -23.48 -4.29 0.61
C ASP A 221 -24.40 -3.45 -0.29
N ALA A 222 -25.70 -3.79 -0.32
CA ALA A 222 -26.68 -3.08 -1.14
C ALA A 222 -26.99 -1.64 -0.66
N ALA A 223 -26.46 -1.21 0.48
CA ALA A 223 -26.57 0.16 1.00
C ALA A 223 -25.29 0.98 0.78
N GLY A 224 -24.24 0.40 0.18
CA GLY A 224 -22.96 1.06 -0.07
C GLY A 224 -22.01 1.05 1.13
N ASN A 225 -22.28 0.24 2.15
CA ASN A 225 -21.29 -0.02 3.20
C ASN A 225 -20.22 -0.96 2.64
N SER A 226 -18.95 -0.75 2.99
CA SER A 226 -17.83 -1.55 2.50
C SER A 226 -17.18 -2.37 3.61
N VAL A 227 -16.76 -3.59 3.29
CA VAL A 227 -15.89 -4.42 4.13
C VAL A 227 -14.60 -4.76 3.39
N SER A 228 -13.48 -4.73 4.10
CA SER A 228 -12.17 -5.18 3.64
C SER A 228 -11.52 -6.08 4.69
N ILE A 229 -11.06 -7.25 4.28
CA ILE A 229 -10.45 -8.28 5.13
C ILE A 229 -9.13 -8.72 4.49
N THR A 230 -8.03 -8.63 5.23
CA THR A 230 -6.68 -8.94 4.73
C THR A 230 -5.95 -9.84 5.71
N TYR A 231 -5.43 -10.97 5.24
CA TYR A 231 -4.47 -11.80 5.98
C TYR A 231 -3.15 -11.05 6.10
N LYS A 232 -2.70 -10.81 7.34
CA LYS A 232 -1.46 -10.10 7.62
C LYS A 232 -0.27 -11.04 7.82
N GLY A 233 -0.49 -12.35 7.90
CA GLY A 233 0.50 -13.32 8.38
C GLY A 233 0.31 -13.67 9.86
N PHE A 234 0.99 -14.70 10.33
CA PHE A 234 1.02 -15.16 11.73
C PHE A 234 -0.39 -15.34 12.33
N ASN A 235 -1.27 -16.03 11.60
CA ASN A 235 -2.68 -16.25 11.98
C ASN A 235 -3.41 -14.95 12.39
N THR A 236 -3.11 -13.86 11.69
CA THR A 236 -3.67 -12.54 12.01
C THR A 236 -4.35 -11.95 10.78
N ILE A 237 -5.56 -11.42 10.94
CA ILE A 237 -6.30 -10.68 9.92
C ILE A 237 -6.50 -9.22 10.33
N GLY A 238 -6.49 -8.32 9.36
CA GLY A 238 -7.10 -6.99 9.48
C GLY A 238 -8.53 -7.02 8.96
N ILE A 239 -9.45 -6.40 9.68
CA ILE A 239 -10.83 -6.15 9.23
C ILE A 239 -11.04 -4.64 9.28
N THR A 240 -11.49 -4.07 8.16
CA THR A 240 -11.99 -2.70 8.08
C THR A 240 -13.43 -2.74 7.58
N VAL A 241 -14.32 -2.00 8.25
CA VAL A 241 -15.69 -1.79 7.80
C VAL A 241 -15.92 -0.29 7.74
N LYS A 242 -16.44 0.23 6.62
CA LYS A 242 -16.86 1.62 6.50
C LYS A 242 -18.36 1.67 6.25
N ALA A 243 -19.05 2.54 6.98
CA ALA A 243 -20.44 2.86 6.66
C ALA A 243 -20.51 3.72 5.39
N ALA A 244 -21.59 3.58 4.63
CA ALA A 244 -21.92 4.52 3.57
C ALA A 244 -22.11 5.94 4.14
N ASP A 245 -21.75 6.96 3.36
CA ASP A 245 -22.06 8.33 3.73
C ASP A 245 -23.56 8.62 3.46
N GLU A 246 -24.28 9.15 4.46
CA GLU A 246 -25.75 9.30 4.44
C GLU A 246 -26.27 10.24 3.31
N ALA A 247 -25.36 10.90 2.58
CA ALA A 247 -25.67 11.77 1.45
C ALA A 247 -26.15 11.04 0.18
N ALA A 248 -25.93 9.72 0.05
CA ALA A 248 -26.19 8.99 -1.20
C ALA A 248 -27.63 8.42 -1.34
N SER A 249 -28.43 8.41 -0.27
CA SER A 249 -29.79 7.83 -0.28
C SER A 249 -30.90 8.87 -0.51
N SER A 250 -30.91 9.53 -1.67
CA SER A 250 -32.06 10.33 -2.14
C SER A 250 -32.03 10.59 -3.65
N ALA A 251 -32.61 9.68 -4.43
CA ALA A 251 -32.82 9.87 -5.88
C ALA A 251 -34.11 9.21 -6.40
N GLU A 252 -35.27 9.62 -5.90
CA GLU A 252 -36.55 9.62 -6.67
C GLU A 252 -37.68 10.36 -5.92
N ASP A 253 -37.82 11.67 -6.15
CA ASP A 253 -39.09 12.30 -6.57
C ASP A 253 -38.81 13.67 -7.20
N ALA A 254 -39.63 14.10 -8.16
CA ALA A 254 -39.32 15.23 -9.03
C ALA A 254 -40.29 16.41 -8.90
N ALA A 255 -39.78 17.60 -8.55
CA ALA A 255 -40.29 18.89 -9.06
C ALA A 255 -39.41 20.10 -8.67
N THR A 256 -38.91 20.84 -9.67
CA THR A 256 -38.63 22.29 -9.58
C THR A 256 -39.92 23.05 -9.98
N PRO A 257 -40.14 24.35 -9.63
CA PRO A 257 -39.21 25.46 -9.92
C PRO A 257 -39.08 26.62 -8.90
N ALA A 258 -37.91 27.27 -8.97
CA ALA A 258 -37.61 28.71 -8.84
C ALA A 258 -38.40 29.66 -7.90
N ASP A 259 -37.66 30.40 -7.06
CA ASP A 259 -37.57 31.88 -7.15
C ASP A 259 -36.21 32.35 -6.56
N ALA A 260 -35.89 33.64 -6.65
CA ALA A 260 -34.53 34.19 -6.53
C ALA A 260 -34.36 35.35 -5.53
N THR A 261 -33.10 35.78 -5.35
CA THR A 261 -32.64 37.18 -5.14
C THR A 261 -32.04 37.55 -3.77
N THR A 262 -30.79 38.04 -3.82
CA THR A 262 -30.00 38.85 -2.84
C THR A 262 -29.75 38.27 -1.43
N ALA A 263 -28.51 38.00 -0.99
CA ALA A 263 -27.27 38.82 -0.91
C ALA A 263 -27.16 39.73 0.32
N ASP A 264 -26.13 39.49 1.14
CA ASP A 264 -25.24 40.55 1.64
C ASP A 264 -23.83 39.97 1.87
N ALA A 265 -22.81 40.83 1.88
CA ALA A 265 -21.40 40.45 1.85
C ALA A 265 -20.65 40.76 3.16
N ALA A 266 -19.59 40.01 3.45
CA ALA A 266 -18.57 40.37 4.44
C ALA A 266 -17.17 40.13 3.85
N ASP A 267 -16.38 41.19 3.81
CA ASP A 267 -15.10 41.32 3.11
C ASP A 267 -13.89 41.09 4.06
N THR A 268 -12.87 40.35 3.62
CA THR A 268 -11.48 40.29 4.17
C THR A 268 -10.60 39.45 3.19
N PRO A 269 -9.30 39.78 2.98
CA PRO A 269 -8.71 39.70 1.63
C PRO A 269 -7.98 38.41 1.22
N ALA A 270 -7.72 38.34 -0.09
CA ALA A 270 -7.22 37.20 -0.86
C ALA A 270 -5.79 36.71 -0.55
N ALA A 271 -5.64 35.38 -0.63
CA ALA A 271 -4.40 34.68 -1.02
C ALA A 271 -4.52 34.28 -2.51
N PRO A 272 -3.42 34.07 -3.25
CA PRO A 272 -3.47 33.94 -4.70
C PRO A 272 -4.20 32.67 -5.17
N GLU A 273 -5.01 32.81 -6.22
CA GLU A 273 -5.79 31.74 -6.82
C GLU A 273 -4.88 30.67 -7.44
N ALA A 274 -5.06 29.42 -7.02
CA ALA A 274 -4.72 28.26 -7.85
C ALA A 274 -5.75 28.17 -8.99
N PRO A 275 -5.36 27.76 -10.22
CA PRO A 275 -6.29 27.65 -11.32
C PRO A 275 -7.32 26.54 -11.03
N ALA A 276 -8.60 26.90 -11.04
CA ALA A 276 -9.68 25.92 -10.98
C ALA A 276 -9.65 25.03 -12.23
N SER A 277 -9.50 23.72 -12.04
CA SER A 277 -9.73 22.74 -13.10
C SER A 277 -11.23 22.48 -13.25
N ASP A 278 -11.76 22.83 -14.42
CA ASP A 278 -13.13 22.54 -14.81
C ASP A 278 -13.33 21.03 -15.01
N GLY A 279 -14.54 20.54 -14.71
CA GLY A 279 -14.86 19.12 -14.72
C GLY A 279 -15.02 18.55 -16.13
N GLY A 280 -13.92 18.12 -16.76
CA GLY A 280 -13.97 17.47 -18.07
C GLY A 280 -12.67 16.80 -18.47
N THR A 281 -12.68 15.46 -18.56
CA THR A 281 -11.54 14.57 -18.88
C THR A 281 -10.32 14.75 -17.96
N SER A 282 -10.06 13.76 -17.11
CA SER A 282 -8.87 13.72 -16.25
C SER A 282 -7.59 13.65 -17.09
N ASP A 283 -7.01 14.81 -17.36
CA ASP A 283 -5.69 14.92 -17.97
C ASP A 283 -4.63 14.49 -16.95
N ILE A 284 -4.35 13.18 -16.97
CA ILE A 284 -3.24 12.54 -16.25
C ILE A 284 -1.92 13.30 -16.41
N HIS A 285 -1.63 13.87 -17.58
CA HIS A 285 -0.39 14.64 -17.75
C HIS A 285 -0.43 15.91 -16.88
N ALA A 286 -1.54 16.65 -16.88
CA ALA A 286 -1.71 17.84 -16.05
C ALA A 286 -1.68 17.52 -14.54
N THR A 287 -2.31 16.43 -14.09
CA THR A 287 -2.24 16.02 -12.67
C THR A 287 -0.83 15.58 -12.28
N MET A 288 -0.12 14.90 -13.17
CA MET A 288 1.27 14.47 -12.94
C MET A 288 2.26 15.66 -12.93
N ASP A 289 2.13 16.62 -13.84
CA ASP A 289 2.89 17.87 -13.82
C ASP A 289 2.63 18.66 -12.51
N ALA A 290 1.37 18.74 -12.07
CA ALA A 290 1.00 19.39 -10.82
C ALA A 290 1.57 18.65 -9.59
N TYR A 291 1.56 17.32 -9.59
CA TYR A 291 2.20 16.50 -8.56
C TYR A 291 3.72 16.72 -8.52
N GLU A 292 4.40 16.73 -9.67
CA GLU A 292 5.84 16.96 -9.73
C GLU A 292 6.23 18.37 -9.25
N ALA A 293 5.45 19.39 -9.60
CA ALA A 293 5.64 20.75 -9.10
C ALA A 293 5.41 20.85 -7.58
N PHE A 294 4.40 20.18 -7.05
CA PHE A 294 4.18 20.07 -5.60
C PHE A 294 5.36 19.35 -4.91
N MET A 295 5.93 18.31 -5.52
CA MET A 295 7.09 17.61 -4.97
C MET A 295 8.36 18.47 -4.98
N ASP A 296 8.53 19.39 -5.95
CA ASP A 296 9.58 20.41 -5.92
C ASP A 296 9.39 21.40 -4.75
N GLU A 297 8.16 21.84 -4.49
CA GLU A 297 7.83 22.67 -3.32
C GLU A 297 8.07 21.94 -2.00
N TYR A 298 7.66 20.66 -1.91
CA TYR A 298 7.90 19.78 -0.75
C TYR A 298 9.40 19.66 -0.47
N ILE A 299 10.21 19.38 -1.50
CA ILE A 299 11.67 19.29 -1.41
C ILE A 299 12.27 20.60 -0.91
N ALA A 300 11.90 21.74 -1.52
CA ALA A 300 12.41 23.04 -1.12
C ALA A 300 12.06 23.40 0.33
N PHE A 301 10.82 23.10 0.75
CA PHE A 301 10.36 23.27 2.12
C PHE A 301 11.14 22.38 3.11
N MET A 302 11.25 21.08 2.83
CA MET A 302 11.90 20.13 3.74
C MET A 302 13.41 20.40 3.89
N THR A 303 14.09 20.82 2.81
CA THR A 303 15.49 21.28 2.88
C THR A 303 15.61 22.48 3.81
N LYS A 304 14.77 23.50 3.64
CA LYS A 304 14.76 24.70 4.51
C LYS A 304 14.43 24.36 5.97
N TYR A 305 13.41 23.54 6.20
CA TYR A 305 12.96 23.11 7.52
C TYR A 305 14.08 22.38 8.28
N ARG A 306 14.79 21.47 7.60
CA ARG A 306 15.98 20.78 8.12
C ARG A 306 17.12 21.75 8.44
N ASP A 307 17.47 22.62 7.50
CA ASP A 307 18.62 23.52 7.61
C ASP A 307 18.42 24.60 8.70
N GLU A 308 17.18 24.98 8.99
CA GLU A 308 16.81 25.85 10.13
C GLU A 308 16.64 25.10 11.46
N GLY A 309 16.88 23.79 11.51
CA GLY A 309 16.85 22.98 12.73
C GLY A 309 15.45 22.53 13.17
N ASN A 310 14.55 22.29 12.22
CA ASN A 310 13.15 21.88 12.41
C ASN A 310 12.32 22.85 13.28
N PRO A 311 12.25 24.15 12.91
CA PRO A 311 11.63 25.16 13.76
C PRO A 311 10.10 25.00 13.86
N VAL A 312 9.57 25.01 15.08
CA VAL A 312 8.12 24.89 15.37
C VAL A 312 7.26 25.94 14.64
N SER A 313 7.84 27.09 14.29
CA SER A 313 7.17 28.14 13.50
C SER A 313 6.76 27.69 12.08
N MET A 314 7.35 26.63 11.54
CA MET A 314 7.00 26.06 10.22
C MET A 314 6.04 24.87 10.30
N LEU A 315 5.55 24.52 11.49
CA LEU A 315 4.67 23.36 11.66
C LEU A 315 3.34 23.52 10.90
N ALA A 316 2.82 24.74 10.78
CA ALA A 316 1.64 25.04 9.95
C ALA A 316 1.90 24.78 8.46
N ASP A 317 3.04 25.24 7.94
CA ASP A 317 3.45 25.01 6.55
C ASP A 317 3.64 23.50 6.26
N TYR A 318 4.26 22.77 7.19
CA TYR A 318 4.39 21.31 7.11
C TYR A 318 3.02 20.61 7.07
N THR A 319 2.07 21.00 7.94
CA THR A 319 0.71 20.43 7.91
C THR A 319 -0.06 20.76 6.62
N SER A 320 0.14 21.95 6.05
CA SER A 320 -0.41 22.33 4.74
C SER A 320 0.14 21.45 3.62
N MET A 321 1.46 21.18 3.67
CA MET A 321 2.13 20.31 2.70
C MET A 321 1.66 18.85 2.80
N MET A 322 1.40 18.35 4.02
CA MET A 322 0.78 17.01 4.23
C MET A 322 -0.65 16.93 3.71
N ALA A 323 -1.46 17.99 3.85
CA ALA A 323 -2.81 18.03 3.31
C ALA A 323 -2.80 17.96 1.77
N ARG A 324 -1.93 18.74 1.11
CA ARG A 324 -1.74 18.70 -0.35
C ARG A 324 -1.21 17.35 -0.85
N TYR A 325 -0.32 16.70 -0.10
CA TYR A 325 0.13 15.33 -0.42
C TYR A 325 -1.06 14.35 -0.43
N SER A 326 -1.92 14.40 0.59
CA SER A 326 -3.14 13.57 0.67
C SER A 326 -4.12 13.86 -0.47
N GLU A 327 -4.25 15.13 -0.87
CA GLU A 327 -5.07 15.52 -2.01
C GLU A 327 -4.56 14.91 -3.33
N PHE A 328 -3.26 15.02 -3.62
CA PHE A 328 -2.68 14.36 -4.81
C PHE A 328 -2.78 12.84 -4.75
N ALA A 329 -2.59 12.21 -3.58
CA ALA A 329 -2.77 10.77 -3.43
C ALA A 329 -4.20 10.35 -3.79
N ASN A 330 -5.22 11.05 -3.27
CA ASN A 330 -6.62 10.79 -3.60
C ASN A 330 -6.97 11.10 -5.07
N GLN A 331 -6.36 12.13 -5.66
CA GLN A 331 -6.55 12.44 -7.09
C GLN A 331 -5.99 11.33 -7.99
N ILE A 332 -4.86 10.72 -7.64
CA ILE A 332 -4.24 9.61 -8.38
C ILE A 332 -5.03 8.32 -8.18
N ASP A 333 -5.40 7.98 -6.93
CA ASP A 333 -6.21 6.81 -6.58
C ASP A 333 -7.61 6.85 -7.23
N GLY A 334 -8.18 8.04 -7.38
CA GLY A 334 -9.45 8.27 -8.06
C GLY A 334 -9.41 8.25 -9.60
N MET A 335 -8.26 7.98 -10.23
CA MET A 335 -8.18 7.87 -11.69
C MET A 335 -8.68 6.52 -12.20
N ASP A 336 -9.52 6.53 -13.23
CA ASP A 336 -9.93 5.31 -13.92
C ASP A 336 -8.75 4.74 -14.74
N GLU A 337 -7.98 3.85 -14.13
CA GLU A 337 -6.89 3.07 -14.75
C GLU A 337 -7.31 2.41 -16.08
N SER A 338 -8.59 2.08 -16.25
CA SER A 338 -9.11 1.42 -17.46
C SER A 338 -9.32 2.38 -18.64
N SER A 339 -9.36 3.69 -18.35
CA SER A 339 -9.42 4.78 -19.34
C SER A 339 -8.03 5.21 -19.84
N MET A 340 -6.97 4.91 -19.09
CA MET A 340 -5.60 5.33 -19.38
C MET A 340 -5.02 4.61 -20.61
N SER A 341 -4.37 5.37 -21.49
CA SER A 341 -3.59 4.82 -22.59
C SER A 341 -2.22 4.30 -22.14
N ALA A 342 -1.54 3.57 -23.01
CA ALA A 342 -0.16 3.14 -22.76
C ALA A 342 0.84 4.31 -22.73
N GLU A 343 0.48 5.47 -23.31
CA GLU A 343 1.29 6.68 -23.29
C GLU A 343 1.14 7.40 -21.94
N ASP A 344 -0.08 7.47 -21.41
CA ASP A 344 -0.39 8.02 -20.07
C ASP A 344 0.32 7.24 -18.95
N TRP A 345 0.30 5.91 -19.02
CA TRP A 345 1.02 5.04 -18.09
C TRP A 345 2.55 5.21 -18.17
N ALA A 346 3.09 5.40 -19.37
CA ALA A 346 4.52 5.67 -19.54
C ALA A 346 4.90 7.04 -18.95
N TYR A 347 4.03 8.05 -19.11
CA TYR A 347 4.25 9.38 -18.56
C TYR A 347 4.14 9.42 -17.03
N TYR A 348 3.13 8.76 -16.45
CA TYR A 348 3.02 8.54 -14.99
C TYR A 348 4.33 7.96 -14.42
N LEU A 349 4.84 6.88 -15.02
CA LEU A 349 6.09 6.26 -14.61
C LEU A 349 7.29 7.19 -14.80
N GLU A 350 7.34 8.00 -15.87
CA GLU A 350 8.40 8.97 -16.07
C GLU A 350 8.42 10.03 -14.96
N VAL A 351 7.25 10.61 -14.65
CA VAL A 351 7.07 11.63 -13.61
C VAL A 351 7.47 11.10 -12.24
N VAL A 352 6.96 9.92 -11.85
CA VAL A 352 7.34 9.25 -10.59
C VAL A 352 8.86 9.02 -10.53
N ASN A 353 9.49 8.62 -11.64
CA ASN A 353 10.94 8.47 -11.69
C ASN A 353 11.69 9.82 -11.56
N ARG A 354 11.21 10.91 -12.18
CA ARG A 354 11.79 12.26 -12.02
C ARG A 354 11.67 12.75 -10.57
N VAL A 355 10.51 12.59 -9.95
CA VAL A 355 10.28 12.90 -8.52
C VAL A 355 11.22 12.09 -7.62
N ASN A 356 11.36 10.78 -7.86
CA ASN A 356 12.30 9.95 -7.10
C ASN A 356 13.76 10.42 -7.25
N GLN A 357 14.19 10.79 -8.46
CA GLN A 357 15.53 11.36 -8.67
C GLN A 357 15.71 12.72 -7.97
N LYS A 358 14.68 13.57 -7.95
CA LYS A 358 14.68 14.85 -7.21
C LYS A 358 14.80 14.63 -5.71
N LEU A 359 14.03 13.70 -5.13
CA LEU A 359 14.10 13.31 -3.72
C LEU A 359 15.47 12.75 -3.34
N ILE A 360 16.04 11.88 -4.19
CA ILE A 360 17.41 11.39 -4.03
C ILE A 360 18.37 12.58 -3.99
N ASN A 361 18.41 13.43 -5.03
CA ASN A 361 19.29 14.59 -5.11
C ASN A 361 19.16 15.56 -3.91
N ALA A 362 17.94 15.78 -3.41
CA ALA A 362 17.70 16.59 -2.23
C ALA A 362 18.28 15.99 -0.95
N SER A 363 18.27 14.66 -0.82
CA SER A 363 18.92 13.94 0.29
C SER A 363 20.45 13.86 0.17
N LEU A 364 21.00 14.18 -1.01
CA LEU A 364 22.44 14.31 -1.24
C LEU A 364 22.97 15.72 -0.92
N SER A 365 22.06 16.70 -0.80
CA SER A 365 22.32 18.14 -0.64
C SER A 365 22.22 18.58 0.83
#